data_AF-A0A545TPR2-F1
#
_entry.id   AF-A0A545TPR2-F1
#
_cell.length_a   1.000
_cell.length_b   1.000
_cell.length_c   1.000
_cell.angle_alpha   90.00
_cell.angle_beta   90.00
_cell.angle_gamma   90.00
#
_symmetry.space_group_name_H-M   'P 1'
#
loop_
_entity.id
_entity.type
_entity.pdbx_description
1 polymer ?
#
loop_
_entity_poly.entity_id
_entity_poly.type
_entity_poly.pdbx_seq_one_letter_code
_entity_poly.pdbx_strand_id
1 'polypeptide(L)' 'MCLCRVATTKAYDELRRLGEKEGDAYDAAVRIYRHHHPEHPRIQAYQIVADWLEHHEAAHHEQSASA' A
#
# COMPACT_ATOMS: atom_id res chain seq x y z
N MET A 1 8.12 -12.67 11.08
CA MET A 1 7.71 -11.27 10.85
C MET A 1 7.41 -11.12 9.36
N CYS A 2 6.17 -10.88 8.94
CA CYS A 2 5.80 -10.76 7.52
C CYS A 2 6.29 -9.41 6.99
N LEU A 3 7.08 -9.39 5.90
CA LEU A 3 7.51 -8.16 5.23
C LEU A 3 6.43 -7.57 4.31
N CYS A 4 5.22 -8.10 4.43
CA CYS A 4 4.10 -7.91 3.52
C CYS A 4 3.60 -6.46 3.55
N ARG A 5 3.53 -5.84 4.74
CA ARG A 5 3.24 -4.41 4.88
C ARG A 5 4.23 -3.53 4.13
N VAL A 6 5.52 -3.78 4.33
CA VAL A 6 6.60 -2.99 3.70
C VAL A 6 6.62 -3.18 2.18
N ALA A 7 6.47 -4.41 1.70
CA ALA A 7 6.43 -4.71 0.28
C ALA A 7 5.23 -4.05 -0.41
N THR A 8 4.06 -4.11 0.22
CA THR A 8 2.82 -3.52 -0.28
C THR A 8 2.87 -1.99 -0.31
N THR A 9 3.27 -1.32 0.78
CA THR A 9 3.29 0.15 0.82
C THR A 9 4.36 0.72 -0.12
N LYS A 10 5.55 0.09 -0.21
CA LYS A 10 6.59 0.51 -1.16
C LYS A 10 6.15 0.35 -2.62
N ALA A 11 5.42 -0.71 -2.95
CA ALA A 11 4.92 -0.90 -4.30
C ALA A 11 3.87 0.17 -4.67
N TYR A 12 2.99 0.52 -3.73
CA TYR A 12 2.06 1.63 -3.90
C TYR A 12 2.81 2.95 -4.17
N ASP A 13 3.76 3.33 -3.31
CA ASP A 13 4.53 4.57 -3.47
C ASP A 13 5.29 4.63 -4.79
N GLU A 14 5.93 3.52 -5.18
CA GLU A 14 6.73 3.48 -6.40
C GLU A 14 5.86 3.67 -7.64
N LEU A 15 4.66 3.06 -7.67
CA LEU A 15 3.71 3.27 -8.75
C LEU A 15 3.21 4.72 -8.78
N ARG A 16 2.93 5.32 -7.61
CA ARG A 16 2.58 6.75 -7.49
C ARG A 16 3.71 7.64 -8.00
N ARG A 17 4.96 7.33 -7.66
CA ARG A 17 6.17 8.06 -8.11
C ARG A 17 6.37 7.95 -9.62
N LEU A 18 5.99 6.83 -10.23
CA LEU A 18 6.02 6.62 -11.67
C LEU A 18 4.86 7.30 -12.42
N GLY A 19 3.91 7.91 -11.70
CA GLY A 19 2.78 8.64 -12.27
C GLY A 19 1.53 7.79 -12.51
N GLU A 20 1.47 6.57 -11.96
CA GLU A 20 0.27 5.75 -12.00
C GLU A 20 -0.87 6.38 -11.19
N LYS A 21 -2.10 6.14 -11.63
CA LYS A 21 -3.28 6.59 -10.89
C LYS A 21 -3.36 5.89 -9.55
N GLU A 22 -3.87 6.60 -8.55
CA GLU A 22 -4.00 6.09 -7.19
C GLU A 22 -4.75 4.76 -7.10
N GLY A 23 -5.88 4.65 -7.80
CA GLY A 23 -6.66 3.41 -7.86
C GLY A 23 -5.89 2.24 -8.47
N ASP A 24 -5.10 2.49 -9.51
CA ASP A 24 -4.30 1.45 -10.18
C ASP A 24 -3.13 1.00 -9.30
N ALA A 25 -2.45 1.94 -8.63
CA ALA A 25 -1.41 1.67 -7.65
C ALA A 25 -1.96 0.88 -6.44
N TYR A 26 -3.14 1.24 -5.96
CA TYR A 26 -3.82 0.56 -4.87
C TYR A 26 -4.23 -0.88 -5.24
N ASP A 27 -4.80 -1.07 -6.43
CA ASP A 27 -5.13 -2.40 -6.94
C ASP A 27 -3.89 -3.30 -7.07
N ALA A 28 -2.76 -2.74 -7.52
CA ALA A 28 -1.48 -3.45 -7.58
C ALA A 28 -0.97 -3.84 -6.18
N ALA A 29 -1.05 -2.93 -5.21
CA ALA A 29 -0.69 -3.18 -3.81
C ALA A 29 -1.53 -4.32 -3.19
N VAL A 30 -2.84 -4.33 -3.46
CA VAL A 30 -3.75 -5.42 -3.03
C VAL A 30 -3.40 -6.75 -3.71
N ARG A 31 -3.01 -6.75 -4.99
CA ARG A 31 -2.55 -7.97 -5.67
C ARG A 31 -1.29 -8.54 -5.03
N ILE A 32 -0.31 -7.69 -4.70
CA ILE A 32 0.94 -8.10 -4.02
C ILE A 32 0.62 -8.69 -2.64
N TYR A 33 -0.27 -8.06 -1.87
CA TYR A 33 -0.72 -8.58 -0.59
C TYR A 33 -1.34 -9.98 -0.72
N ARG A 34 -2.30 -10.13 -1.63
CA ARG A 34 -3.02 -11.41 -1.84
C ARG A 34 -2.18 -12.52 -2.45
N HIS A 35 -1.06 -12.19 -3.11
CA HIS A 35 -0.11 -13.20 -3.56
C HIS A 35 0.51 -13.95 -2.37
N HIS A 36 0.73 -13.26 -1.25
CA HIS A 36 1.29 -13.84 -0.02
C HIS A 36 0.21 -14.30 0.95
N HIS A 37 -0.97 -13.68 0.89
CA HIS A 37 -2.14 -14.00 1.71
C HIS A 37 -3.35 -14.43 0.87
N PRO A 38 -3.27 -15.55 0.14
CA PRO A 38 -4.38 -16.03 -0.69
C PRO A 38 -5.61 -16.43 0.15
N GLU A 39 -5.43 -16.71 1.44
CA GLU A 39 -6.48 -17.02 2.41
C GLU A 39 -7.42 -15.85 2.67
N HIS A 40 -6.96 -14.62 2.46
CA HIS A 40 -7.77 -13.43 2.69
C HIS A 40 -8.66 -13.13 1.48
N PRO A 41 -9.99 -13.05 1.68
CA PRO A 41 -10.91 -12.63 0.63
C PRO A 41 -10.54 -11.27 0.08
N ARG A 42 -10.89 -11.02 -1.18
CA ARG A 42 -10.56 -9.76 -1.88
C ARG A 42 -10.94 -8.54 -1.04
N ILE A 43 -12.18 -8.46 -0.56
CA ILE A 43 -12.67 -7.33 0.24
C ILE A 43 -11.81 -7.09 1.49
N GLN A 44 -11.44 -8.15 2.21
CA GLN A 44 -10.60 -8.06 3.40
C GLN A 44 -9.19 -7.54 3.05
N ALA A 45 -8.62 -8.00 1.94
CA ALA A 45 -7.33 -7.51 1.46
C ALA A 45 -7.36 -6.01 1.15
N TYR A 46 -8.42 -5.50 0.52
CA TYR A 46 -8.59 -4.06 0.32
C TYR A 46 -8.58 -3.32 1.66
N GLN A 47 -9.40 -3.74 2.63
CA GLN A 47 -9.47 -3.08 3.94
C GLN A 47 -8.12 -3.05 4.67
N ILE A 48 -7.37 -4.15 4.64
CA ILE A 48 -6.05 -4.24 5.27
C ILE A 48 -5.04 -3.31 4.60
N VAL A 49 -5.03 -3.27 3.26
CA VAL A 49 -4.10 -2.40 2.53
C VAL A 49 -4.48 -0.93 2.71
N ALA A 50 -5.78 -0.58 2.73
CA ALA A 50 -6.23 0.78 3.04
C ALA A 50 -5.71 1.25 4.41
N ASP A 51 -5.91 0.45 5.45
CA ASP A 51 -5.41 0.73 6.80
C ASP A 51 -3.89 0.97 6.80
N TRP A 52 -3.13 0.16 6.06
CA TRP A 52 -1.68 0.35 5.99
C TRP A 52 -1.29 1.64 5.28
N LEU A 53 -2.00 2.03 4.22
CA LEU A 53 -1.73 3.23 3.44
C LEU A 53 -2.10 4.50 4.21
N GLU A 54 -3.21 4.51 4.94
CA GLU A 54 -3.60 5.64 5.81
C GLU A 54 -2.50 5.98 6.83
N HIS A 55 -1.97 4.96 7.52
CA HIS A 55 -0.88 5.13 8.48
C HIS A 55 0.47 5.44 7.81
N HIS A 56 0.63 5.12 6.53
CA HIS A 56 1.87 5.32 5.78
C HIS A 56 1.96 6.73 5.21
N GLU A 57 0.87 7.27 4.65
CA GLU A 57 0.82 8.65 4.15
C GLU A 57 0.95 9.66 5.30
N ALA A 58 0.38 9.37 6.48
CA ALA A 58 0.60 10.17 7.68
C ALA A 58 2.11 10.33 8.02
N ALA A 59 2.90 9.27 7.83
CA ALA A 59 4.35 9.31 8.07
C ALA A 59 5.12 10.10 6.99
N HIS A 60 4.63 10.17 5.75
CA HIS A 60 5.23 10.97 4.67
C HIS A 60 4.87 12.46 4.74
N HIS A 61 3.65 12.79 5.19
CA HIS A 61 3.21 14.18 5.38
C HIS A 61 4.05 14.91 6.44
N GLU A 62 4.43 14.23 7.51
CA GLU A 62 5.26 14.81 8.57
C GLU A 62 6.70 15.12 8.10
N GLN A 63 7.19 14.42 7.07
CA GLN A 63 8.52 14.63 6.49
C GLN A 63 8.55 15.76 5.44
N SER A 64 7.42 16.04 4.77
CA SER A 64 7.33 17.14 3.78
C SER A 64 7.11 18.52 4.43
N ALA A 65 6.64 18.59 5.69
CA ALA A 65 6.37 19.84 6.39
C ALA A 65 7.60 20.48 7.08
N SER A 66 8.77 19.84 6.99
CA SER A 66 10.00 20.25 7.68
C SER A 66 11.16 20.63 6.74
N ALA A 67 10.88 20.91 5.46
CA ALA A 67 11.83 21.39 4.46
C ALA A 67 11.46 22.82 4.01
#